data_AF-A0A3B0B3M5-F1
#
_entry.id   AF-A0A3B0B3M5-F1
#
_cell.length_a   1.000
_cell.length_b   1.000
_cell.length_c   1.000
_cell.angle_alpha   90.00
_cell.angle_beta   90.00
_cell.angle_gamma   90.00
#
_symmetry.space_group_name_H-M   'P 1'
#
loop_
_entity.id
_entity.type
_entity.pdbx_description
1 polymer ?
#
loop_
_entity_poly.entity_id
_entity_poly.type
_entity_poly.pdbx_seq_one_letter_code
_entity_poly.pdbx_strand_id
1 'polypeptide(L)'
;MESSQIAAVAADTSDPRAGLRAVATLRVLADTLELRQVEAALRAGMKWQDIADALGVTRQAVHKKHARRVDPTIPVLRRNA
;
A
#
# COMPACT_ATOMS: atom_id res chain seq x y z
N MET A 1 -4.77 19.68 -4.42
CA MET A 1 -4.20 19.26 -5.71
C MET A 1 -4.82 17.93 -6.05
N GLU A 2 -5.39 17.80 -7.23
CA GLU A 2 -5.89 16.51 -7.72
C GLU A 2 -4.72 15.51 -7.83
N SER A 3 -4.95 14.22 -7.57
CA SER A 3 -3.90 13.19 -7.63
C SER A 3 -3.24 13.11 -9.01
N SER A 4 -4.03 13.36 -10.07
CA SER A 4 -3.56 13.48 -11.46
C SER A 4 -2.57 14.63 -11.66
N GLN A 5 -2.76 15.76 -10.97
CA GLN A 5 -1.85 16.90 -11.04
C GLN A 5 -0.52 16.59 -10.34
N ILE A 6 -0.54 15.88 -9.22
CA ILE A 6 0.69 15.46 -8.52
C ILE A 6 1.47 14.47 -9.39
N ALA A 7 0.78 13.55 -10.08
CA ALA A 7 1.39 12.65 -11.04
C ALA A 7 2.04 13.40 -12.22
N ALA A 8 1.40 14.44 -12.75
CA ALA A 8 1.97 15.27 -13.80
C ALA A 8 3.28 15.96 -13.35
N VAL A 9 3.30 16.55 -12.14
CA VAL A 9 4.52 17.15 -11.57
C VAL A 9 5.61 16.11 -11.32
N ALA A 10 5.24 14.90 -10.88
CA ALA A 10 6.20 13.81 -10.69
C ALA A 10 6.82 13.30 -12.00
N ALA A 11 6.10 13.41 -13.11
CA ALA A 11 6.57 12.99 -14.44
C ALA A 11 7.44 14.06 -15.14
N ASP A 12 7.37 15.31 -14.68
CA ASP A 12 8.18 16.40 -15.20
C ASP A 12 9.64 16.30 -14.71
N THR A 13 10.55 16.07 -15.65
CA THR A 13 11.98 15.94 -15.39
C THR A 13 12.73 17.27 -15.49
N SER A 14 12.04 18.38 -15.83
CA SER A 14 12.63 19.71 -15.94
C SER A 14 12.88 20.38 -14.59
N ASP A 15 12.11 20.03 -13.55
CA ASP A 15 12.36 20.40 -12.15
C ASP A 15 12.43 19.15 -11.25
N PRO A 16 13.61 18.53 -11.08
CA PRO A 16 13.77 17.35 -10.25
C PRO A 16 13.41 17.57 -8.77
N ARG A 17 13.51 18.79 -8.24
CA ARG A 17 13.17 19.07 -6.84
C ARG A 17 11.65 19.08 -6.63
N ALA A 18 10.90 19.66 -7.56
CA ALA A 18 9.44 19.55 -7.56
C ALA A 18 8.98 18.10 -7.80
N GLY A 19 9.57 17.43 -8.79
CA GLY A 19 9.28 16.03 -9.12
C GLY A 19 9.49 15.08 -7.93
N LEU A 20 10.63 15.17 -7.23
CA LEU A 20 10.90 14.32 -6.06
C LEU A 20 9.93 14.58 -4.90
N ARG A 21 9.51 15.83 -4.67
CA ARG A 21 8.48 16.15 -3.68
C ARG A 21 7.13 15.54 -4.07
N ALA A 22 6.74 15.64 -5.34
CA ALA A 22 5.53 15.02 -5.84
C ALA A 22 5.55 13.49 -5.73
N VAL A 23 6.67 12.84 -6.07
CA VAL A 23 6.88 11.39 -5.86
C VAL A 23 6.74 11.02 -4.39
N ALA A 24 7.30 11.81 -3.47
CA ALA A 24 7.14 11.57 -2.02
C ALA A 24 5.66 11.65 -1.60
N THR A 25 4.91 12.62 -2.10
CA THR A 25 3.47 12.73 -1.85
C THR A 25 2.69 11.54 -2.39
N LEU A 26 3.00 11.08 -3.60
CA LEU A 26 2.37 9.90 -4.21
C LEU A 26 2.68 8.62 -3.41
N ARG A 27 3.90 8.48 -2.87
CA ARG A 27 4.25 7.35 -2.00
C ARG A 27 3.41 7.33 -0.73
N VAL A 28 3.21 8.47 -0.07
CA VAL A 28 2.35 8.57 1.13
C VAL A 28 0.90 8.20 0.79
N LEU A 29 0.40 8.67 -0.37
CA LEU A 29 -0.94 8.32 -0.82
C LEU A 29 -1.06 6.81 -1.11
N ALA A 30 -0.11 6.26 -1.86
CA ALA A 30 -0.06 4.83 -2.19
C ALA A 30 0.02 3.96 -0.92
N ASP A 31 0.88 4.29 0.04
CA ASP A 31 1.00 3.55 1.30
C ASP A 31 -0.30 3.60 2.13
N THR A 32 -1.01 4.74 2.09
CA THR A 32 -2.29 4.90 2.78
C THR A 32 -3.37 4.04 2.14
N LEU A 33 -3.46 4.05 0.81
CA LEU A 33 -4.42 3.24 0.06
C LEU A 33 -4.10 1.75 0.19
N GLU A 34 -2.83 1.36 0.12
CA GLU A 34 -2.37 -0.01 0.29
C GLU A 34 -2.79 -0.55 1.66
N LEU A 35 -2.56 0.19 2.75
CA LEU A 35 -3.00 -0.24 4.09
C LEU A 35 -4.53 -0.44 4.15
N ARG A 36 -5.32 0.51 3.62
CA ARG A 36 -6.78 0.39 3.58
C ARG A 36 -7.23 -0.86 2.82
N GLN A 37 -6.58 -1.16 1.70
CA GLN A 37 -6.89 -2.35 0.90
C GLN A 37 -6.46 -3.63 1.58
N VAL A 38 -5.31 -3.64 2.26
CA VAL A 38 -4.87 -4.79 3.08
C VAL A 38 -5.90 -5.07 4.17
N GLU A 39 -6.37 -4.05 4.89
CA GLU A 39 -7.41 -4.25 5.90
C GLU A 39 -8.73 -4.73 5.31
N ALA A 40 -9.17 -4.15 4.18
CA ALA A 40 -10.38 -4.58 3.49
C ALA A 40 -10.28 -6.05 3.03
N ALA A 41 -9.13 -6.45 2.49
CA ALA A 41 -8.86 -7.83 2.08
C ALA A 41 -8.88 -8.79 3.27
N LEU A 42 -8.27 -8.43 4.41
CA LEU A 42 -8.32 -9.23 5.63
C LEU A 42 -9.75 -9.35 6.18
N ARG A 43 -10.55 -8.27 6.17
CA ARG A 43 -11.97 -8.32 6.55
C ARG A 43 -12.80 -9.20 5.60
N ALA A 44 -12.41 -9.26 4.32
CA ALA A 44 -13.01 -10.16 3.33
C ALA A 44 -12.54 -11.62 3.45
N GLY A 45 -11.67 -11.94 4.43
CA GLY A 45 -11.18 -13.29 4.66
C GLY A 45 -10.03 -13.72 3.73
N MET A 46 -9.42 -12.80 2.98
CA MET A 46 -8.24 -13.11 2.16
C MET A 46 -7.06 -13.49 3.06
N LYS A 47 -6.26 -14.46 2.62
CA LYS A 47 -5.03 -14.83 3.31
C LYS A 47 -3.93 -13.81 2.97
N TRP A 48 -2.95 -13.68 3.87
CA TRP A 48 -1.76 -12.85 3.60
C TRP A 48 -1.02 -13.23 2.31
N GLN A 49 -1.12 -14.48 1.86
CA GLN A 49 -0.52 -14.91 0.60
C GLN A 49 -1.25 -14.26 -0.60
N ASP A 50 -2.58 -14.33 -0.64
CA ASP A 50 -3.39 -13.75 -1.71
C ASP A 50 -3.17 -12.23 -1.83
N ILE A 51 -3.06 -11.54 -0.70
CA ILE A 51 -2.76 -10.11 -0.64
C ILE A 51 -1.36 -9.84 -1.20
N ALA A 52 -0.37 -10.67 -0.86
CA ALA A 52 0.99 -10.52 -1.34
C ALA A 52 1.07 -10.71 -2.86
N ASP A 53 0.38 -11.72 -3.37
CA ASP A 53 0.32 -12.04 -4.80
C ASP A 53 -0.32 -10.89 -5.58
N ALA A 54 -1.41 -10.29 -5.07
CA ALA A 54 -2.05 -9.12 -5.67
C ALA A 54 -1.15 -7.87 -5.67
N LEU A 55 -0.30 -7.70 -4.66
CA LEU A 55 0.66 -6.60 -4.56
C LEU A 55 1.99 -6.88 -5.29
N GLY A 56 2.19 -8.09 -5.83
CA GLY A 56 3.44 -8.49 -6.48
C GLY A 56 4.64 -8.56 -5.53
N VAL A 57 4.41 -8.81 -4.24
CA VAL A 57 5.46 -8.91 -3.21
C VAL A 57 5.42 -10.25 -2.50
N THR A 58 6.45 -10.57 -1.72
CA THR A 58 6.43 -11.79 -0.92
C THR A 58 5.47 -11.65 0.28
N ARG A 59 4.88 -12.76 0.71
CA ARG A 59 4.07 -12.83 1.93
C ARG A 59 4.80 -12.27 3.16
N GLN A 60 6.10 -12.50 3.27
CA GLN A 60 6.89 -11.97 4.38
C GLN A 60 7.02 -10.44 4.31
N ALA A 61 7.20 -9.87 3.11
CA ALA A 61 7.31 -8.43 2.92
C ALA A 61 6.00 -7.70 3.30
N VAL A 62 4.86 -8.17 2.79
CA VAL A 62 3.55 -7.57 3.10
C VAL A 62 3.23 -7.70 4.59
N HIS A 63 3.49 -8.88 5.18
CA HIS A 63 3.25 -9.10 6.60
C HIS A 63 4.17 -8.22 7.46
N LYS A 64 5.46 -8.11 7.13
CA LYS A 64 6.40 -7.23 7.84
C LYS A 64 5.97 -5.77 7.78
N LYS A 65 5.48 -5.31 6.62
CA LYS A 65 5.04 -3.92 6.39
C LYS A 65 3.75 -3.58 7.16
N HIS A 66 2.78 -4.50 7.19
CA HIS A 66 1.41 -4.19 7.60
C HIS A 66 0.92 -4.85 8.88
N ALA A 67 1.47 -5.98 9.33
CA ALA A 67 0.92 -6.72 10.46
C ALA A 67 0.86 -5.93 11.78
N ARG A 68 1.70 -4.89 11.93
CA ARG A 68 1.66 -3.98 13.10
C ARG A 68 0.79 -2.73 12.91
N ARG A 69 0.35 -2.47 11.68
CA ARG A 69 -0.41 -1.27 11.27
C ARG A 69 -1.90 -1.54 11.06
N VAL A 70 -2.25 -2.78 10.72
CA VAL A 70 -3.64 -3.21 10.57
C VAL A 70 -4.38 -3.16 11.90
N ASP A 71 -5.66 -2.80 11.83
CA ASP A 71 -6.58 -2.85 12.95
C ASP A 71 -6.55 -4.23 13.66
N PRO A 72 -6.21 -4.29 14.96
CA PRO A 72 -6.08 -5.55 15.70
C PRO A 72 -7.41 -6.29 15.90
N THR A 73 -8.54 -5.65 15.65
CA THR A 73 -9.87 -6.29 15.73
C THR A 73 -10.17 -7.18 14.53
N ILE A 74 -9.41 -7.04 13.42
CA ILE A 74 -9.62 -7.85 12.22
C ILE A 74 -9.17 -9.30 12.48
N PRO A 75 -10.05 -10.30 12.33
CA PRO A 75 -9.68 -11.70 12.48
C PRO A 75 -8.73 -12.13 11.35
N VAL A 76 -7.43 -12.19 11.65
CA VAL A 76 -6.45 -12.71 10.70
C VAL A 76 -6.50 -14.23 10.74
N LEU A 77 -6.95 -14.85 9.65
CA LEU A 77 -6.91 -16.31 9.47
C LEU A 77 -5.46 -16.80 9.61
N ARG A 78 -5.13 -17.38 10.77
CA ARG A 78 -3.86 -18.09 10.95
C ARG A 78 -3.90 -19.35 10.10
N ARG A 79 -2.77 -19.64 9.45
CA ARG A 79 -2.51 -20.70 8.47
C ARG A 79 -2.70 -22.11 9.03
N ASN A 80 -3.92 -22.47 9.42
CA ASN A 80 -4.35 -23.83 9.73
C ASN A 80 -5.66 -24.10 8.97
N ALA A 81 -5.53 -24.34 7.66
CA ALA A 81 -6.50 -25.04 6.81
C ALA A 81 -5.75 -25.46 5.55
#